data_AF-A0A7S2T5P7-F1
#
_entry.id   AF-A0A7S2T5P7-F1
#
_cell.length_a   1.000
_cell.length_b   1.000
_cell.length_c   1.000
_cell.angle_alpha   90.00
_cell.angle_beta   90.00
_cell.angle_gamma   90.00
#
_symmetry.space_group_name_H-M   'P 1'
#
loop_
_entity.id
_entity.type
_entity.pdbx_description
1 polymer ?
#
loop_
_entity_poly.entity_id
_entity_poly.type
_entity_poly.pdbx_seq_one_letter_code
_entity_poly.pdbx_strand_id
1 'polypeptide(L)'
;GKSKAQPRDPSHRHLTPPCCSPQAVEAFLEVYFLKTDFLVKKLSALKEKIDNTEGLLRLELDHHRNKLIQIELLLTTGTLSIGTVAAVAGIFGMNLVNDSENSHTVFVLVTVLSCVGGVLVFFAIAAVFLRYRT
;
A
#
# COMPACT_ATOMS: atom_id res chain seq x y z
N GLY A 1 74.46 56.16 22.20
CA GLY A 1 73.30 55.40 21.67
C GLY A 1 72.99 55.88 20.27
N LYS A 2 73.15 55.00 19.28
CA LYS A 2 72.56 55.15 17.94
C LYS A 2 72.11 53.77 17.47
N SER A 3 70.81 53.64 17.39
CA SER A 3 70.09 52.53 16.78
C SER A 3 70.31 52.55 15.27
N LYS A 4 70.75 51.43 14.69
CA LYS A 4 70.44 51.06 13.29
C LYS A 4 70.40 49.53 13.18
N ALA A 5 69.18 49.03 13.05
CA ALA A 5 68.86 47.64 12.79
C ALA A 5 69.28 47.23 11.36
N GLN A 6 69.81 46.02 11.27
CA GLN A 6 70.18 45.25 10.08
C GLN A 6 68.95 45.02 9.15
N PRO A 7 69.12 45.00 7.81
CA PRO A 7 68.01 44.89 6.87
C PRO A 7 67.45 43.46 6.75
N ARG A 8 66.19 43.37 6.30
CA ARG A 8 65.44 42.13 6.04
C ARG A 8 66.24 41.21 5.10
N ASP A 9 66.45 39.97 5.53
CA ASP A 9 66.82 38.86 4.66
C ASP A 9 65.55 38.06 4.33
N PRO A 10 65.19 37.90 3.05
CA PRO A 10 64.04 37.12 2.64
C PRO A 10 64.37 35.62 2.66
N SER A 11 63.35 34.78 2.74
CA SER A 11 63.44 33.37 2.31
C SER A 11 64.04 32.37 3.31
N HIS A 12 63.42 32.24 4.49
CA HIS A 12 63.24 30.90 5.07
C HIS A 12 61.94 30.28 4.54
N ARG A 13 61.94 29.96 3.24
CA ARG A 13 60.99 29.00 2.66
C ARG A 13 61.39 27.62 3.17
N HIS A 14 60.84 27.24 4.32
CA HIS A 14 60.91 25.87 4.80
C HIS A 14 60.09 25.02 3.82
N LEU A 15 60.79 24.27 2.98
CA LEU A 15 60.24 23.34 2.00
C LEU A 15 59.64 22.14 2.75
N THR A 16 58.48 22.33 3.37
CA THR A 16 57.65 21.20 3.80
C THR A 16 57.09 20.51 2.55
N PRO A 17 56.95 19.17 2.56
CA PRO A 17 56.31 18.47 1.45
C PRO A 17 54.93 19.09 1.22
N PRO A 18 54.41 19.10 -0.03
CA PRO A 18 53.12 19.71 -0.36
C PRO A 18 51.95 19.19 0.51
N CYS A 19 52.15 18.05 1.18
CA CYS A 19 51.23 17.44 2.13
C CYS A 19 51.21 18.06 3.55
N CYS A 20 52.21 18.89 3.93
CA CYS A 20 52.39 19.38 5.31
C CYS A 20 52.33 20.92 5.42
N SER A 21 51.70 21.61 4.48
CA SER A 21 51.33 23.02 4.67
C SER A 21 49.95 23.10 5.34
N PRO A 22 49.76 23.93 6.39
CA PRO A 22 48.46 24.04 7.07
C PRO A 22 47.32 24.42 6.11
N GLN A 23 47.63 25.15 5.03
CA GLN A 23 46.65 25.54 4.02
C GLN A 23 46.13 24.36 3.17
N ALA A 24 46.97 23.35 2.88
CA ALA A 24 46.54 22.18 2.10
C ALA A 24 45.54 21.31 2.88
N VAL A 25 45.73 21.19 4.19
CA VAL A 25 44.82 20.47 5.09
C VAL A 25 43.48 21.20 5.19
N GLU A 26 43.51 22.54 5.30
CA GLU A 26 42.32 23.38 5.36
C GLU A 26 41.45 23.27 4.09
N ALA A 27 42.07 23.37 2.91
CA ALA A 27 41.36 23.23 1.63
C ALA A 27 40.71 21.84 1.48
N PHE A 28 41.37 20.79 1.96
CA PHE A 28 40.82 19.43 1.92
C PHE A 28 39.66 19.27 2.92
N LEU A 29 39.79 19.84 4.13
CA LEU A 29 38.74 19.86 5.14
C LEU A 29 37.50 20.61 4.64
N GLU A 30 37.67 21.76 3.99
CA GLU A 30 36.58 22.54 3.40
C GLU A 30 35.81 21.73 2.34
N VAL A 31 36.53 21.05 1.44
CA VAL A 31 35.91 20.18 0.43
C VAL A 31 35.13 19.03 1.09
N TYR A 32 35.65 18.42 2.16
CA TYR A 32 34.90 17.39 2.88
C TYR A 32 33.67 17.94 3.60
N PHE A 33 33.77 19.12 4.20
CA PHE A 33 32.65 19.75 4.89
C PHE A 33 31.52 20.06 3.90
N LEU A 34 31.86 20.70 2.77
CA LEU A 34 30.93 20.98 1.68
C LEU A 34 30.29 19.70 1.10
N LYS A 35 31.09 18.64 0.92
CA LYS A 35 30.60 17.36 0.41
C LYS A 35 29.66 16.69 1.41
N THR A 36 29.97 16.78 2.70
CA THR A 36 29.11 16.27 3.77
C THR A 36 27.78 17.02 3.80
N ASP A 37 27.80 18.35 3.73
CA ASP A 37 26.58 19.16 3.68
C ASP A 37 25.73 18.85 2.44
N PHE A 38 26.37 18.64 1.29
CA PHE A 38 25.69 18.22 0.07
C PHE A 38 25.04 16.85 0.22
N LEU A 39 25.74 15.88 0.82
CA LEU A 39 25.21 14.54 1.06
C LEU A 39 24.05 14.57 2.06
N VAL A 40 24.15 15.34 3.14
CA VAL A 40 23.05 15.53 4.10
C VAL A 40 21.81 16.08 3.41
N LYS A 41 21.97 17.12 2.56
CA LYS A 41 20.84 17.67 1.77
C LYS A 41 20.21 16.63 0.83
N LYS A 42 21.03 15.78 0.18
CA LYS A 42 20.53 14.70 -0.69
C LYS A 42 19.81 13.62 0.11
N LEU A 43 20.32 13.25 1.29
CA LEU A 43 19.68 12.29 2.19
C LEU A 43 18.35 12.83 2.71
N SER A 44 18.29 14.10 3.12
CA SER A 44 17.03 14.74 3.53
C SER A 44 16.00 14.75 2.40
N ALA A 45 16.40 15.08 1.17
CA ALA A 45 15.51 15.04 0.02
C ALA A 45 15.04 13.61 -0.34
N LEU A 46 15.92 12.61 -0.16
CA LEU A 46 15.55 11.21 -0.38
C LEU A 46 14.59 10.72 0.72
N LYS A 47 14.83 11.11 1.97
CA LYS A 47 13.96 10.81 3.10
C LYS A 47 12.57 11.40 2.88
N GLU A 48 12.48 12.64 2.41
CA GLU A 48 11.21 13.26 2.00
C GLU A 48 10.51 12.48 0.88
N LYS A 49 11.25 11.97 -0.12
CA LYS A 49 10.69 11.10 -1.17
C LYS A 49 10.18 9.77 -0.62
N ILE A 50 10.87 9.18 0.36
CA ILE A 50 10.44 7.95 1.02
C ILE A 50 9.15 8.21 1.80
N ASP A 51 9.10 9.26 2.63
CA ASP A 51 7.89 9.64 3.39
C ASP A 51 6.69 9.88 2.45
N ASN A 52 6.90 10.55 1.32
CA ASN A 52 5.83 10.77 0.33
C ASN A 52 5.35 9.45 -0.31
N THR A 53 6.28 8.51 -0.55
CA THR A 53 5.95 7.18 -1.08
C THR A 53 5.28 6.29 -0.03
N GLU A 54 5.63 6.42 1.24
CA GLU A 54 4.96 5.75 2.36
C GLU A 54 3.49 6.21 2.46
N GLY A 55 3.23 7.50 2.27
CA GLY A 55 1.87 8.03 2.16
C GLY A 55 1.07 7.42 1.00
N LEU A 56 1.69 7.27 -0.17
CA LEU A 56 1.07 6.60 -1.33
C LEU A 56 0.81 5.11 -1.08
N LEU A 57 1.79 4.40 -0.51
CA LEU A 57 1.64 2.99 -0.15
C LEU A 57 0.53 2.77 0.88
N ARG A 58 0.42 3.66 1.85
CA ARG A 58 -0.63 3.60 2.88
C ARG A 58 -2.03 3.76 2.27
N LEU A 59 -2.20 4.68 1.32
CA LEU A 59 -3.45 4.83 0.56
C LEU A 59 -3.76 3.58 -0.28
N GLU A 60 -2.76 3.01 -0.95
CA GLU A 60 -2.91 1.81 -1.78
C GLU A 60 -3.26 0.57 -0.93
N LEU A 61 -2.60 0.39 0.23
CA LEU A 61 -2.88 -0.73 1.13
C LEU A 61 -4.32 -0.67 1.69
N ASP A 62 -4.78 0.52 2.06
CA ASP A 62 -6.14 0.74 2.54
C ASP A 62 -7.17 0.49 1.41
N HIS A 63 -6.86 0.88 0.17
CA HIS A 63 -7.67 0.57 -1.01
C HIS A 63 -7.73 -0.93 -1.30
N HIS A 64 -6.60 -1.63 -1.21
CA HIS A 64 -6.56 -3.09 -1.39
C HIS A 64 -7.36 -3.83 -0.32
N ARG A 65 -7.22 -3.45 0.95
CA ARG A 65 -8.02 -4.02 2.05
C ARG A 65 -9.50 -3.78 1.86
N ASN A 66 -9.89 -2.57 1.47
CA ASN A 66 -11.29 -2.24 1.22
C ASN A 66 -11.85 -3.06 0.04
N LYS A 67 -11.06 -3.26 -1.03
CA LYS A 67 -11.43 -4.15 -2.14
C LYS A 67 -11.57 -5.61 -1.72
N LEU A 68 -10.66 -6.12 -0.88
CA LEU A 68 -10.70 -7.49 -0.37
C LEU A 68 -11.97 -7.73 0.45
N ILE A 69 -12.26 -6.87 1.42
CA ILE A 69 -13.48 -6.95 2.25
C ILE A 69 -14.73 -6.90 1.36
N GLN A 70 -14.73 -6.03 0.35
CA GLN A 70 -15.82 -5.92 -0.62
C GLN A 70 -16.04 -7.22 -1.40
N ILE A 71 -14.99 -7.86 -1.90
CA ILE A 71 -15.11 -9.13 -2.64
C ILE A 71 -15.55 -10.25 -1.71
N GLU A 72 -14.97 -10.33 -0.52
CA GLU A 72 -15.31 -11.33 0.49
C GLU A 72 -16.79 -11.27 0.91
N LEU A 73 -17.33 -10.06 1.08
CA LEU A 73 -18.73 -9.85 1.44
C LEU A 73 -19.69 -10.26 0.31
N LEU A 74 -19.32 -9.98 -0.95
CA LEU A 74 -20.09 -10.42 -2.11
C LEU A 74 -20.07 -11.96 -2.25
N LEU A 75 -18.91 -12.58 -2.09
CA LEU A 75 -18.75 -14.04 -2.16
C LEU A 75 -19.51 -14.75 -1.04
N THR A 76 -19.42 -14.24 0.19
CA THR A 76 -20.13 -14.79 1.36
C THR A 76 -21.64 -14.72 1.16
N THR A 77 -22.14 -13.57 0.68
CA THR A 77 -23.58 -13.38 0.41
C THR A 77 -24.07 -14.27 -0.73
N GLY A 78 -23.27 -14.43 -1.79
CA GLY A 78 -23.58 -15.36 -2.89
C GLY A 78 -23.57 -16.83 -2.45
N THR A 79 -22.62 -17.20 -1.59
CA THR A 79 -22.57 -18.55 -1.02
C THR A 79 -23.77 -18.81 -0.12
N LEU A 80 -24.19 -17.82 0.67
CA LEU A 80 -25.39 -17.90 1.51
C LEU A 80 -26.65 -18.09 0.66
N SER A 81 -26.83 -17.30 -0.41
CA SER A 81 -27.99 -17.43 -1.29
C SER A 81 -28.04 -18.79 -1.97
N ILE A 82 -26.93 -19.26 -2.55
CA ILE A 82 -26.83 -20.59 -3.14
C ILE A 82 -27.08 -21.68 -2.09
N GLY A 83 -26.54 -21.54 -0.88
CA GLY A 83 -26.73 -22.46 0.23
C GLY A 83 -28.20 -22.61 0.63
N THR A 84 -28.97 -21.52 0.65
CA THR A 84 -30.41 -21.59 0.95
C THR A 84 -31.20 -22.33 -0.13
N VAL A 85 -30.90 -22.09 -1.42
CA VAL A 85 -31.53 -22.80 -2.54
C VAL A 85 -31.14 -24.29 -2.52
N ALA A 86 -29.86 -24.59 -2.25
CA ALA A 86 -29.35 -25.95 -2.15
C ALA A 86 -29.96 -26.71 -0.95
N ALA A 87 -30.20 -26.04 0.18
CA ALA A 87 -30.87 -26.64 1.33
C ALA A 87 -32.32 -27.01 1.00
N VAL A 88 -33.06 -26.11 0.35
CA VAL A 88 -34.43 -26.39 -0.14
C VAL A 88 -34.41 -27.55 -1.12
N ALA A 89 -33.54 -27.50 -2.13
CA ALA A 89 -33.39 -28.58 -3.13
C ALA A 89 -32.98 -29.91 -2.49
N GLY A 90 -32.13 -29.90 -1.45
CA GLY A 90 -31.68 -31.08 -0.74
C GLY A 90 -32.79 -31.72 0.10
N ILE A 91 -33.58 -30.93 0.84
CA ILE A 91 -34.73 -31.41 1.64
C ILE A 91 -35.72 -32.15 0.75
N PHE A 92 -35.99 -31.63 -0.45
CA PHE A 92 -36.92 -32.24 -1.39
C PHE A 92 -36.30 -33.29 -2.33
N GLY A 93 -34.98 -33.28 -2.52
CA GLY A 93 -34.27 -34.25 -3.37
C GLY A 93 -33.90 -35.55 -2.64
N MET A 94 -33.90 -35.53 -1.31
CA MET A 94 -33.80 -36.75 -0.51
C MET A 94 -35.09 -37.57 -0.66
N ASN A 95 -34.95 -38.88 -0.91
CA ASN A 95 -36.03 -39.85 -1.16
C ASN A 95 -36.94 -40.06 0.07
N LEU A 96 -37.62 -39.00 0.48
CA LEU A 96 -38.64 -38.95 1.50
C LEU A 96 -39.96 -38.81 0.74
N VAL A 97 -40.84 -39.80 0.89
CA VAL A 97 -42.25 -39.69 0.48
C VAL A 97 -42.84 -38.54 1.29
N ASN A 98 -42.90 -37.38 0.65
CA ASN A 98 -43.51 -36.20 1.21
C ASN A 98 -44.97 -36.20 0.71
N ASP A 99 -45.94 -36.35 1.61
CA ASP A 99 -47.38 -36.37 1.24
C ASP A 99 -47.82 -35.06 0.54
N SER A 100 -47.01 -33.99 0.66
CA SER A 100 -47.17 -32.74 -0.10
C SER A 100 -46.74 -32.83 -1.58
N GLU A 101 -46.16 -33.95 -2.04
CA GLU A 101 -45.85 -34.26 -3.45
C GLU A 101 -47.10 -34.63 -4.26
N ASN A 102 -48.25 -34.89 -3.60
CA ASN A 102 -49.50 -35.30 -4.25
C ASN A 102 -49.97 -34.32 -5.36
N SER A 103 -49.43 -33.10 -5.38
CA SER A 103 -49.36 -32.27 -6.57
C SER A 103 -47.90 -32.00 -6.95
N HIS A 104 -47.34 -32.80 -7.88
CA HIS A 104 -46.02 -32.61 -8.48
C HIS A 104 -45.80 -31.16 -8.99
N THR A 105 -46.90 -30.47 -9.32
CA THR A 105 -46.95 -29.05 -9.67
C THR A 105 -46.53 -28.12 -8.52
N VAL A 106 -46.97 -28.38 -7.29
CA VAL A 106 -46.66 -27.54 -6.11
C VAL A 106 -45.19 -27.65 -5.74
N PHE A 107 -44.61 -28.85 -5.83
CA PHE A 107 -43.19 -29.06 -5.58
C PHE A 107 -42.30 -28.28 -6.58
N VAL A 108 -42.59 -28.40 -7.87
CA VAL A 108 -41.87 -27.67 -8.93
C VAL A 108 -42.05 -26.16 -8.75
N LEU A 109 -43.26 -25.70 -8.43
CA LEU A 109 -43.54 -24.30 -8.19
C LEU A 109 -42.71 -23.74 -7.04
N VAL A 110 -42.68 -24.40 -5.87
CA VAL A 110 -41.94 -23.93 -4.69
C VAL A 110 -40.43 -23.93 -4.94
N THR A 111 -39.92 -24.96 -5.61
CA THR A 111 -38.49 -25.05 -5.97
C THR A 111 -38.08 -23.95 -6.93
N VAL A 112 -38.87 -23.71 -7.97
CA VAL A 112 -38.62 -22.64 -8.94
C VAL A 112 -38.75 -21.27 -8.28
N LEU A 113 -39.77 -21.04 -7.47
CA LEU A 113 -39.95 -19.77 -6.75
C LEU A 113 -38.82 -19.50 -5.75
N SER A 114 -38.36 -20.51 -5.02
CA SER A 114 -37.21 -20.40 -4.12
C SER A 114 -35.93 -20.08 -4.88
N CYS A 115 -35.69 -20.75 -6.01
CA CYS A 115 -34.51 -20.51 -6.84
C CYS A 115 -34.53 -19.11 -7.46
N VAL A 116 -35.65 -18.71 -8.06
CA VAL A 116 -35.85 -17.36 -8.62
C VAL A 116 -35.75 -16.30 -7.52
N GLY A 117 -36.35 -16.54 -6.36
CA GLY A 117 -36.25 -15.65 -5.19
C GLY A 117 -34.81 -15.47 -4.71
N GLY A 118 -34.04 -16.55 -4.61
CA GLY A 118 -32.62 -16.51 -4.22
C GLY A 118 -31.76 -15.73 -5.21
N VAL A 119 -31.98 -15.93 -6.51
CA VAL A 119 -31.30 -15.19 -7.58
C VAL A 119 -31.69 -13.71 -7.57
N LEU A 120 -32.98 -13.40 -7.39
CA LEU A 120 -33.48 -12.02 -7.30
C LEU A 120 -32.91 -11.29 -6.08
N VAL A 121 -32.85 -11.94 -4.92
CA VAL A 121 -32.25 -11.34 -3.71
C VAL A 121 -30.77 -11.09 -3.92
N PHE A 122 -30.03 -12.03 -4.52
CA PHE A 122 -28.62 -11.83 -4.85
C PHE A 122 -28.41 -10.67 -5.83
N PHE A 123 -29.20 -10.62 -6.91
CA PHE A 123 -29.15 -9.52 -7.89
C PHE A 123 -29.58 -8.18 -7.29
N ALA A 124 -30.57 -8.16 -6.39
CA ALA A 124 -31.00 -6.94 -5.71
C ALA A 124 -29.90 -6.41 -4.79
N ILE A 125 -29.25 -7.29 -4.01
CA ILE A 125 -28.10 -6.91 -3.19
C ILE A 125 -26.95 -6.42 -4.06
N ALA A 126 -26.62 -7.13 -5.15
CA ALA A 126 -25.59 -6.70 -6.10
C ALA A 126 -25.95 -5.36 -6.78
N ALA A 127 -27.21 -5.13 -7.13
CA ALA A 127 -27.68 -3.89 -7.74
C ALA A 127 -27.67 -2.72 -6.76
N VAL A 128 -28.10 -2.93 -5.51
CA VAL A 128 -27.98 -1.94 -4.42
C VAL A 128 -26.52 -1.61 -4.18
N PHE A 129 -25.65 -2.62 -4.19
CA PHE A 129 -24.22 -2.45 -4.04
C PHE A 129 -23.58 -1.64 -5.18
N LEU A 130 -23.97 -1.94 -6.43
CA LEU A 130 -23.56 -1.16 -7.61
C LEU A 130 -24.08 0.28 -7.55
N ARG A 131 -25.30 0.50 -7.04
CA ARG A 131 -25.87 1.84 -6.84
C ARG A 131 -25.22 2.60 -5.69
N TYR A 132 -24.77 1.93 -4.64
CA TYR A 132 -24.04 2.58 -3.55
C TYR A 132 -22.61 2.96 -3.97
N ARG A 133 -22.09 2.31 -5.01
CA ARG A 133 -20.76 2.58 -5.59
C ARG A 133 -20.77 3.67 -6.67
N THR A 134 -21.92 3.98 -7.27
CA THR A 134 -22.08 5.01 -8.32
C THR A 134 -22.44 6.35 -7.68
#